data_AF-A0A9D4Y522-F1
#
_entry.id   AF-A0A9D4Y522-F1
#
_cell.length_a   1.000
_cell.length_b   1.000
_cell.length_c   1.000
_cell.angle_alpha   90.00
_cell.angle_beta   90.00
_cell.angle_gamma   90.00
#
_symmetry.space_group_name_H-M   'P 1'
#
loop_
_entity.id
_entity.type
_entity.pdbx_description
1 polymer ?
#
loop_
_entity_poly.entity_id
_entity_poly.type
_entity_poly.pdbx_seq_one_letter_code
_entity_poly.pdbx_strand_id
1 'polypeptide(L)'
;MFGVVRRRVASGGTSSLLGQSGLKLRSGPARVSSILEKEIALSSGGCRNVRNFSHITPGRWINSKPIRDVFHQEVSIWRRSFSSDNGDTVDVVVPPLAESIEDGTLAKFLKRPGDRVAVDEPIAQIETDKVTIDVSSPESGVILKLLANEGDTVEPGHKIAIISRSADATHVAPSESAPEKPAPKPTPKASEPEEKKAPKVETTTKEKPKAPAPQSSPSEPQLPPKERERRVPMTRIRKRVATRLKDSQNTYAMLTTFNEVDMSNLMKLRADYKDAFVERHGVKLGLMSGFIKAAVNALQHQPIINAVIDGDDIIYRDYIDISIAVGTPKGLVVPVIRNADTMNFADIEKQINTFAKKANAGTLSIDEMAGGTLTISNGGVYGSLLSTPIINPPQSAILGMHSIVSRPAVVGGVVVPRPLMYIALTYDHRIIDGREAVFFLRRIKDTVEDPRRLLLDI
;
A
#
# COMPACT_ATOMS: atom_id res chain seq x y z
N MET A 1 2.73 -72.88 -60.29
CA MET A 1 3.86 -72.06 -60.78
C MET A 1 4.56 -71.47 -59.58
N PHE A 2 5.87 -71.73 -59.51
CA PHE A 2 6.87 -71.28 -58.54
C PHE A 2 6.95 -69.74 -58.47
N GLY A 3 7.40 -69.07 -57.41
CA GLY A 3 8.09 -69.58 -56.23
C GLY A 3 8.40 -68.47 -55.20
N VAL A 4 8.75 -68.96 -54.02
CA VAL A 4 9.28 -68.26 -52.83
C VAL A 4 10.76 -67.94 -53.03
N VAL A 5 11.25 -66.79 -52.56
CA VAL A 5 12.65 -66.66 -52.10
C VAL A 5 12.75 -65.78 -50.84
N ARG A 6 13.44 -66.32 -49.83
CA ARG A 6 13.82 -65.73 -48.54
C ARG A 6 15.22 -65.08 -48.59
N ARG A 7 15.42 -64.11 -47.68
CA ARG A 7 16.65 -63.74 -46.92
C ARG A 7 17.91 -63.25 -47.64
N ARG A 8 18.48 -62.16 -47.11
CA ARG A 8 19.78 -62.18 -46.40
C ARG A 8 19.98 -61.00 -45.44
N VAL A 9 20.60 -61.33 -44.31
CA VAL A 9 21.23 -60.46 -43.31
C VAL A 9 22.75 -60.54 -43.52
N ALA A 10 23.46 -59.40 -43.40
CA ALA A 10 24.87 -59.23 -42.98
C ALA A 10 25.12 -57.70 -42.94
N SER A 11 25.43 -57.03 -41.82
CA SER A 11 26.59 -57.09 -40.89
C SER A 11 27.89 -56.49 -41.45
N GLY A 12 28.42 -55.48 -40.74
CA GLY A 12 29.77 -54.90 -40.85
C GLY A 12 29.73 -53.42 -41.26
N GLY A 13 30.19 -52.43 -40.50
CA GLY A 13 31.03 -52.41 -39.30
C GLY A 13 32.24 -51.48 -39.52
N THR A 14 32.32 -50.40 -38.72
CA THR A 14 33.54 -49.67 -38.26
C THR A 14 34.41 -48.99 -39.33
N SER A 15 35.07 -47.84 -39.13
CA SER A 15 35.92 -47.37 -38.02
C SER A 15 36.23 -45.86 -38.23
N SER A 16 36.03 -44.98 -37.25
CA SER A 16 37.04 -44.37 -36.35
C SER A 16 38.21 -43.59 -36.99
N LEU A 17 38.50 -42.40 -36.48
CA LEU A 17 39.82 -41.91 -36.00
C LEU A 17 39.58 -40.52 -35.34
N LEU A 18 39.61 -40.35 -34.02
CA LEU A 18 40.75 -40.22 -33.06
C LEU A 18 41.53 -38.91 -33.14
N GLY A 19 41.68 -38.26 -31.98
CA GLY A 19 42.65 -37.18 -31.73
C GLY A 19 42.50 -36.51 -30.36
N GLN A 20 42.96 -37.18 -29.29
CA GLN A 20 43.15 -36.64 -27.92
C GLN A 20 44.25 -35.57 -27.90
N SER A 21 44.32 -34.61 -26.97
CA SER A 21 44.80 -34.81 -25.58
C SER A 21 45.06 -33.44 -24.90
N GLY A 22 45.12 -33.40 -23.57
CA GLY A 22 45.88 -32.35 -22.85
C GLY A 22 45.27 -31.78 -21.57
N LEU A 23 45.64 -32.37 -20.42
CA LEU A 23 45.41 -31.90 -19.05
C LEU A 23 45.84 -30.44 -18.79
N LYS A 24 45.12 -29.78 -17.87
CA LYS A 24 45.73 -29.00 -16.77
C LYS A 24 44.73 -28.74 -15.64
N LEU A 25 44.86 -29.52 -14.56
CA LEU A 25 44.46 -29.10 -13.22
C LEU A 25 45.28 -27.87 -12.83
N ARG A 26 44.64 -26.87 -12.25
CA ARG A 26 45.32 -25.77 -11.57
C ARG A 26 44.84 -25.68 -10.13
N SER A 27 45.71 -26.11 -9.24
CA SER A 27 45.70 -25.84 -7.80
C SER A 27 46.12 -24.40 -7.51
N GLY A 28 45.46 -23.74 -6.57
CA GLY A 28 45.80 -22.42 -6.01
C GLY A 28 44.95 -22.12 -4.76
N PRO A 29 45.45 -21.35 -3.79
CA PRO A 29 45.55 -21.79 -2.40
C PRO A 29 44.32 -21.51 -1.53
N ALA A 30 44.24 -22.29 -0.46
CA ALA A 30 43.38 -22.07 0.70
C ALA A 30 43.54 -20.65 1.27
N ARG A 31 42.42 -19.97 1.51
CA ARG A 31 42.34 -18.88 2.48
C ARG A 31 41.62 -19.40 3.71
N VAL A 32 42.42 -19.66 4.75
CA VAL A 32 41.98 -19.58 6.13
C VAL A 32 41.90 -18.10 6.48
N SER A 33 40.73 -17.62 6.88
CA SER A 33 40.62 -16.46 7.78
C SER A 33 39.27 -16.48 8.49
N SER A 34 39.32 -16.98 9.72
CA SER A 34 38.52 -16.63 10.89
C SER A 34 37.18 -15.92 10.65
N ILE A 35 36.12 -16.66 10.93
CA ILE A 35 34.87 -16.15 11.49
C ILE A 35 35.25 -15.43 12.80
N LEU A 36 35.06 -14.12 12.87
CA LEU A 36 35.03 -13.44 14.16
C LEU A 36 33.59 -13.57 14.67
N GLU A 37 33.38 -14.58 15.52
CA GLU A 37 32.19 -14.70 16.35
C GLU A 37 32.06 -13.42 17.18
N LYS A 38 30.98 -12.66 16.95
CA LYS A 38 30.45 -11.76 17.96
C LYS A 38 29.68 -12.62 18.94
N GLU A 39 30.36 -13.08 19.99
CA GLU A 39 29.68 -13.49 21.21
C GLU A 39 28.95 -12.28 21.79
N ILE A 40 27.63 -12.31 21.68
CA ILE A 40 26.71 -11.48 22.45
C ILE A 40 26.56 -12.18 23.79
N ALA A 41 27.35 -11.75 24.78
CA ALA A 41 27.14 -12.12 26.16
C ALA A 41 25.97 -11.32 26.73
N LEU A 42 24.94 -12.05 27.16
CA LEU A 42 23.74 -11.58 27.85
C LEU A 42 24.09 -10.71 29.07
N SER A 43 23.53 -9.50 29.11
CA SER A 43 23.53 -8.67 30.31
C SER A 43 22.53 -9.21 31.33
N SER A 44 22.99 -9.46 32.55
CA SER A 44 22.13 -9.57 33.72
C SER A 44 22.58 -8.55 34.76
N GLY A 45 21.65 -7.65 35.13
CA GLY A 45 21.53 -7.03 36.45
C GLY A 45 22.62 -6.07 36.95
N GLY A 46 22.21 -4.81 37.15
CA GLY A 46 22.46 -4.14 38.44
C GLY A 46 23.42 -2.95 38.44
N CYS A 47 22.86 -1.78 38.79
CA CYS A 47 23.56 -0.55 39.14
C CYS A 47 24.75 -0.75 40.11
N ARG A 48 25.81 0.05 39.94
CA ARG A 48 26.47 0.80 41.03
C ARG A 48 27.52 1.79 40.50
N ASN A 49 27.33 3.05 40.88
CA ASN A 49 28.32 4.12 40.87
C ASN A 49 29.35 3.86 41.98
N VAL A 50 30.66 3.73 41.67
CA VAL A 50 31.75 4.06 42.62
C VAL A 50 33.00 4.54 41.87
N ARG A 51 33.61 5.58 42.44
CA ARG A 51 34.75 6.40 41.99
C ARG A 51 36.10 5.67 42.07
N ASN A 52 37.01 6.12 41.19
CA ASN A 52 38.49 6.25 41.30
C ASN A 52 39.29 5.19 42.05
N PHE A 53 40.34 4.67 41.39
CA PHE A 53 41.73 4.82 41.85
C PHE A 53 42.69 4.53 40.68
N SER A 54 43.61 5.47 40.43
CA SER A 54 44.74 5.34 39.51
C SER A 54 45.97 4.82 40.25
N HIS A 55 46.64 3.79 39.74
CA HIS A 55 48.07 3.58 40.00
C HIS A 55 48.76 3.02 38.74
N ILE A 56 49.74 3.80 38.27
CA ILE A 56 50.75 3.47 37.27
C ILE A 56 51.94 2.84 37.99
N THR A 57 52.61 1.86 37.35
CA THR A 57 54.09 1.67 37.22
C THR A 57 54.43 0.21 36.85
N PRO A 58 55.66 -0.15 36.40
CA PRO A 58 56.54 0.52 35.43
C PRO A 58 57.22 -0.45 34.43
N GLY A 59 57.72 0.06 33.30
CA GLY A 59 58.60 -0.68 32.39
C GLY A 59 59.35 0.26 31.46
N ARG A 60 60.58 0.62 31.85
CA ARG A 60 61.53 1.54 31.21
C ARG A 60 61.81 1.16 29.73
N TRP A 61 62.32 2.11 28.94
CA TRP A 61 63.71 2.15 28.46
C TRP A 61 64.05 3.57 27.99
N ILE A 62 65.30 3.96 28.25
CA ILE A 62 65.85 5.31 28.15
C ILE A 62 66.61 5.44 26.84
N ASN A 63 66.50 6.60 26.18
CA ASN A 63 67.63 7.21 25.49
C ASN A 63 67.58 8.73 25.63
N SER A 64 68.74 9.30 25.92
CA SER A 64 68.94 10.63 26.48
C SER A 64 69.72 11.56 25.53
N LYS A 65 69.08 12.68 25.16
CA LYS A 65 69.59 14.07 25.01
C LYS A 65 70.74 14.35 23.98
N PRO A 66 71.13 15.61 23.62
CA PRO A 66 70.81 16.91 24.26
C PRO A 66 70.68 18.19 23.35
N ILE A 67 70.55 19.37 24.01
CA ILE A 67 70.88 20.78 23.59
C ILE A 67 69.79 21.51 22.76
N ARG A 68 69.29 22.74 23.05
CA ARG A 68 69.54 23.87 23.99
C ARG A 68 68.23 24.73 24.00
N ASP A 69 67.70 25.18 25.15
CA ASP A 69 67.78 26.56 25.72
C ASP A 69 67.10 27.64 24.85
N VAL A 70 66.24 28.58 25.26
CA VAL A 70 65.84 29.19 26.55
C VAL A 70 64.48 29.90 26.32
N PHE A 71 63.78 30.26 27.40
CA PHE A 71 63.11 31.56 27.65
C PHE A 71 61.58 31.64 27.84
N HIS A 72 61.30 32.32 28.96
CA HIS A 72 60.13 33.10 29.36
C HIS A 72 58.84 32.41 29.80
N GLN A 73 58.70 32.38 31.14
CA GLN A 73 57.47 32.24 31.89
C GLN A 73 56.69 33.56 31.82
N GLU A 74 55.73 33.64 30.91
CA GLU A 74 54.68 34.67 30.94
C GLU A 74 53.45 34.11 31.66
N VAL A 75 53.17 34.69 32.82
CA VAL A 75 51.88 34.53 33.51
C VAL A 75 50.84 35.30 32.71
N SER A 76 50.10 34.60 31.86
CA SER A 76 48.93 35.14 31.18
C SER A 76 47.67 34.77 31.97
N ILE A 77 47.15 35.76 32.68
CA ILE A 77 45.81 35.78 33.26
C ILE A 77 44.83 35.67 32.08
N TRP A 78 44.24 34.48 31.88
CA TRP A 78 43.15 34.34 30.93
C TRP A 78 41.87 34.89 31.56
N ARG A 79 41.61 36.17 31.29
CA ARG A 79 40.30 36.80 31.41
C ARG A 79 39.27 35.91 30.71
N ARG A 80 38.23 35.51 31.42
CA ARG A 80 37.02 34.98 30.79
C ARG A 80 36.46 36.08 29.90
N SER A 81 36.50 35.87 28.59
CA SER A 81 35.74 36.67 27.64
C SER A 81 34.26 36.42 27.90
N PHE A 82 33.57 37.45 28.38
CA PHE A 82 32.13 37.55 28.24
C PHE A 82 31.84 37.68 26.74
N SER A 83 31.43 36.58 26.12
CA SER A 83 30.68 36.63 24.87
C SER A 83 29.20 36.64 25.25
N SER A 84 28.57 37.81 25.16
CA SER A 84 27.14 37.89 24.94
C SER A 84 26.90 37.46 23.51
N ASP A 85 26.36 36.27 23.29
CA ASP A 85 25.81 35.92 21.98
C ASP A 85 24.64 34.93 22.14
N ASN A 86 23.50 35.34 21.59
CA ASN A 86 22.16 34.77 21.63
C ASN A 86 21.48 34.68 23.01
N GLY A 87 20.59 35.65 23.27
CA GLY A 87 19.61 35.56 24.35
C GLY A 87 18.75 34.29 24.22
N ASP A 88 18.36 33.75 25.38
CA ASP A 88 17.62 32.51 25.61
C ASP A 88 16.53 32.21 24.56
N THR A 89 16.92 31.58 23.45
CA THR A 89 16.02 31.07 22.41
C THR A 89 15.85 29.55 22.55
N VAL A 90 14.62 29.08 22.68
CA VAL A 90 14.24 27.66 22.78
C VAL A 90 13.55 27.24 21.49
N ASP A 91 14.03 26.17 20.87
CA ASP A 91 13.43 25.61 19.66
C ASP A 91 12.28 24.67 20.03
N VAL A 92 11.10 24.88 19.46
CA VAL A 92 9.96 23.97 19.55
C VAL A 92 10.11 22.93 18.44
N VAL A 93 10.20 21.67 18.84
CA VAL A 93 10.50 20.55 17.94
C VAL A 93 9.28 19.63 17.86
N VAL A 94 9.05 19.03 16.69
CA VAL A 94 8.03 17.99 16.52
C VAL A 94 8.31 16.83 17.48
N PRO A 95 7.36 16.45 18.36
CA PRO A 95 7.52 15.33 19.28
C PRO A 95 7.65 14.00 18.50
N PRO A 96 8.27 12.96 19.08
CA PRO A 96 8.38 11.67 18.43
C PRO A 96 7.00 11.12 18.10
N LEU A 97 6.75 10.84 16.82
CA LEU A 97 5.54 10.17 16.36
C LEU A 97 5.59 8.69 16.78
N ALA A 98 4.43 8.06 16.96
CA ALA A 98 4.36 6.63 17.25
C ALA A 98 5.12 5.83 16.17
N GLU A 99 5.72 4.69 16.55
CA GLU A 99 6.68 3.89 15.76
C GLU A 99 6.23 3.47 14.35
N SER A 100 4.98 3.77 13.95
CA SER A 100 4.40 3.46 12.65
C SER A 100 4.11 4.67 11.74
N ILE A 101 4.53 5.90 12.08
CA ILE A 101 4.26 7.11 11.29
C ILE A 101 5.57 7.90 11.08
N GLU A 102 6.07 7.92 9.84
CA GLU A 102 7.36 8.54 9.48
C GLU A 102 7.26 10.06 9.24
N ASP A 103 6.07 10.57 8.86
CA ASP A 103 5.82 11.97 8.52
C ASP A 103 4.43 12.47 8.96
N GLY A 104 4.32 13.78 9.25
CA GLY A 104 3.07 14.44 9.63
C GLY A 104 2.85 15.76 8.90
N THR A 105 1.60 16.18 8.68
CA THR A 105 1.29 17.47 8.05
C THR A 105 0.85 18.48 9.10
N LEU A 106 1.42 19.69 9.07
CA LEU A 106 0.96 20.79 9.94
C LEU A 106 -0.42 21.27 9.51
N ALA A 107 -1.46 20.99 10.30
CA ALA A 107 -2.83 21.30 9.96
C ALA A 107 -3.20 22.75 10.29
N LYS A 108 -2.82 23.24 11.48
CA LYS A 108 -3.20 24.57 11.95
C LYS A 108 -2.27 25.09 13.03
N PHE A 109 -1.87 26.37 12.94
CA PHE A 109 -1.26 27.08 14.06
C PHE A 109 -2.33 27.66 14.99
N LEU A 110 -2.22 27.37 16.29
CA LEU A 110 -3.12 27.92 17.31
C LEU A 110 -2.59 29.26 17.86
N LYS A 111 -1.30 29.56 17.66
CA LYS A 111 -0.62 30.77 18.14
C LYS A 111 0.16 31.44 17.03
N ARG A 112 0.14 32.77 17.00
CA ARG A 112 0.85 33.59 15.99
C ARG A 112 2.20 34.07 16.53
N PRO A 113 3.13 34.48 15.65
CA PRO A 113 4.37 35.12 16.09
C PRO A 113 4.05 36.37 16.93
N GLY A 114 4.64 36.46 18.12
CA GLY A 114 4.39 37.51 19.11
C GLY A 114 3.43 37.13 20.24
N ASP A 115 2.72 36.00 20.14
CA ASP A 115 1.86 35.54 21.23
C ASP A 115 2.69 34.93 22.36
N ARG A 116 2.25 35.16 23.61
CA ARG A 116 2.79 34.50 24.80
C ARG A 116 2.24 33.08 24.90
N VAL A 117 3.12 32.13 25.19
CA VAL A 117 2.79 30.72 25.45
C VAL A 117 3.31 30.29 26.81
N ALA A 118 2.50 29.57 27.56
CA ALA A 118 2.91 28.91 28.80
C ALA A 118 3.57 27.55 28.52
N VAL A 119 4.24 26.98 29.53
CA VAL A 119 4.76 25.61 29.46
C VAL A 119 3.61 24.64 29.17
N ASP A 120 3.84 23.68 28.28
CA ASP A 120 2.90 22.65 27.83
C ASP A 120 1.65 23.14 27.06
N GLU A 121 1.58 24.43 26.70
CA GLU A 121 0.47 24.98 25.91
C GLU A 121 0.59 24.58 24.41
N PRO A 122 -0.51 24.14 23.75
CA PRO A 122 -0.46 23.70 22.35
C PRO A 122 -0.25 24.87 21.38
N ILE A 123 0.79 24.78 20.55
CA ILE A 123 1.19 25.81 19.57
C ILE A 123 0.67 25.47 18.17
N ALA A 124 0.74 24.21 17.78
CA ALA A 124 0.39 23.73 16.45
C ALA A 124 -0.25 22.34 16.51
N GLN A 125 -1.15 22.06 15.58
CA GLN A 125 -1.76 20.74 15.42
C GLN A 125 -1.15 20.04 14.21
N ILE A 126 -0.65 18.82 14.41
CA ILE A 126 -0.16 17.96 13.35
C ILE A 126 -1.23 16.91 13.07
N GLU A 127 -1.72 16.88 11.83
CA GLU A 127 -2.58 15.81 11.35
C GLU A 127 -1.70 14.70 10.78
N THR A 128 -1.83 13.51 11.36
CA THR A 128 -1.27 12.27 10.83
C THR A 128 -2.40 11.36 10.36
N ASP A 129 -2.09 10.32 9.58
CA ASP A 129 -3.06 9.41 8.96
C ASP A 129 -4.04 8.71 9.94
N LYS A 130 -3.81 8.81 11.26
CA LYS A 130 -4.66 8.18 12.28
C LYS A 130 -5.06 9.08 13.45
N VAL A 131 -4.30 10.12 13.80
CA VAL A 131 -4.54 10.96 14.98
C VAL A 131 -4.06 12.39 14.76
N THR A 132 -4.80 13.38 15.28
CA THR A 132 -4.32 14.76 15.42
C THR A 132 -3.50 14.88 16.69
N ILE A 133 -2.22 15.21 16.57
CA ILE A 133 -1.28 15.37 17.68
C ILE A 133 -1.01 16.86 17.88
N ASP A 134 -1.24 17.35 19.09
CA ASP A 134 -0.93 18.72 19.45
C ASP A 134 0.55 18.84 19.86
N VAL A 135 1.25 19.80 19.25
CA VAL A 135 2.63 20.13 19.61
C VAL A 135 2.63 21.19 20.69
N SER A 136 3.02 20.80 21.90
CA SER A 136 3.10 21.66 23.07
C SER A 136 4.41 22.45 23.15
N SER A 137 4.36 23.60 23.82
CA SER A 137 5.53 24.42 24.12
C SER A 137 6.41 23.79 25.22
N PRO A 138 7.71 23.58 24.99
CA PRO A 138 8.62 23.04 26.01
C PRO A 138 8.94 24.04 27.14
N GLU A 139 8.86 25.36 26.88
CA GLU A 139 9.08 26.41 27.88
C GLU A 139 8.12 27.59 27.68
N SER A 140 7.92 28.40 28.74
CA SER A 140 7.12 29.62 28.67
C SER A 140 7.92 30.77 28.05
N GLY A 141 7.34 31.45 27.06
CA GLY A 141 8.01 32.57 26.39
C GLY A 141 7.17 33.21 25.28
N VAL A 142 7.81 34.03 24.45
CA VAL A 142 7.18 34.68 23.30
C VAL A 142 7.66 34.00 22.01
N ILE A 143 6.73 33.65 21.12
CA ILE A 143 7.05 33.09 19.81
C ILE A 143 7.70 34.17 18.94
N LEU A 144 9.00 34.05 18.64
CA LEU A 144 9.71 35.03 17.81
C LEU A 144 9.42 34.82 16.32
N LYS A 145 9.47 33.56 15.88
CA LYS A 145 9.38 33.21 14.45
C LYS A 145 8.91 31.78 14.26
N LEU A 146 7.96 31.61 13.34
CA LEU A 146 7.54 30.31 12.81
C LEU A 146 8.43 29.98 11.62
N LEU A 147 9.01 28.77 11.61
CA LEU A 147 9.90 28.30 10.55
C LEU A 147 9.18 27.39 9.54
N ALA A 148 7.99 26.89 9.88
CA ALA A 148 7.14 26.07 9.03
C ALA A 148 5.80 26.77 8.76
N ASN A 149 5.21 26.54 7.59
CA ASN A 149 3.90 27.06 7.21
C ASN A 149 2.79 26.02 7.40
N GLU A 150 1.54 26.47 7.45
CA GLU A 150 0.38 25.57 7.45
C GLU A 150 0.35 24.76 6.14
N GLY A 151 0.27 23.44 6.26
CA GLY A 151 0.31 22.49 5.14
C GLY A 151 1.70 21.93 4.79
N ASP A 152 2.76 22.34 5.50
CA ASP A 152 4.11 21.76 5.30
C ASP A 152 4.22 20.36 5.93
N THR A 153 4.94 19.47 5.26
CA THR A 153 5.28 18.12 5.75
C THR A 153 6.46 18.23 6.71
N VAL A 154 6.28 17.73 7.95
CA VAL A 154 7.28 17.79 9.01
C VAL A 154 7.66 16.39 9.49
N GLU A 155 8.97 16.16 9.62
CA GLU A 155 9.55 14.94 10.19
C GLU A 155 9.76 15.09 11.71
N PRO A 156 9.77 14.00 12.48
CA PRO A 156 10.14 14.03 13.91
C PRO A 156 11.51 14.71 14.10
N GLY A 157 11.60 15.66 15.02
CA GLY A 157 12.84 16.44 15.19
C GLY A 157 12.92 17.73 14.36
N HIS A 158 11.94 18.03 13.51
CA HIS A 158 11.91 19.28 12.75
C HIS A 158 11.55 20.48 13.64
N LYS A 159 12.21 21.63 13.42
CA LYS A 159 12.01 22.86 14.20
C LYS A 159 10.82 23.64 13.67
N ILE A 160 9.79 23.81 14.49
CA ILE A 160 8.53 24.47 14.10
C ILE A 160 8.57 25.97 14.43
N ALA A 161 9.06 26.32 15.62
CA ALA A 161 9.05 27.69 16.14
C ALA A 161 10.27 27.97 17.03
N ILE A 162 10.68 29.23 17.10
CA ILE A 162 11.69 29.72 18.06
C ILE A 162 11.00 30.59 19.10
N ILE A 163 11.19 30.28 20.39
CA ILE A 163 10.63 31.00 21.55
C ILE A 163 11.74 31.75 22.27
N SER A 164 11.52 32.98 22.73
CA SER A 164 12.46 33.68 23.64
C SER A 164 12.00 33.68 25.10
N ARG A 165 12.95 33.47 26.04
CA ARG A 165 12.70 33.35 27.49
C ARG A 165 12.66 34.68 28.25
N SER A 166 12.67 35.84 27.58
CA SER A 166 12.73 37.15 28.25
C SER A 166 11.62 38.10 27.80
N ALA A 167 10.56 38.20 28.62
CA ALA A 167 9.78 39.43 28.85
C ALA A 167 8.62 39.19 29.86
N ASP A 168 8.84 39.47 31.14
CA ASP A 168 7.84 40.05 32.06
C ASP A 168 7.99 41.58 31.97
N ALA A 169 7.01 42.48 32.09
CA ALA A 169 5.57 42.51 32.22
C ALA A 169 5.16 43.99 31.98
N THR A 170 4.00 44.27 31.38
CA THR A 170 3.23 45.51 31.68
C THR A 170 1.76 45.36 31.28
N HIS A 171 0.92 45.83 32.21
CA HIS A 171 -0.55 45.88 32.26
C HIS A 171 -1.21 46.73 31.15
N VAL A 172 -2.50 46.46 30.85
CA VAL A 172 -3.72 47.33 31.00
C VAL A 172 -4.90 46.56 30.35
N ALA A 173 -5.78 45.92 31.12
CA ALA A 173 -7.13 46.34 31.60
C ALA A 173 -8.27 46.39 30.53
N PRO A 174 -9.51 45.96 30.86
CA PRO A 174 -10.56 45.56 29.90
C PRO A 174 -11.66 46.62 29.68
N SER A 175 -12.34 46.61 28.52
CA SER A 175 -13.65 47.28 28.34
C SER A 175 -14.45 46.71 27.15
N GLU A 176 -15.51 45.96 27.49
CA GLU A 176 -16.93 46.07 27.11
C GLU A 176 -17.43 46.30 25.65
N SER A 177 -18.53 45.55 25.37
CA SER A 177 -19.51 45.44 24.25
C SER A 177 -19.91 46.71 23.46
N ALA A 178 -20.53 46.75 22.26
CA ALA A 178 -21.61 45.96 21.62
C ALA A 178 -21.81 46.41 20.11
N PRO A 179 -22.88 46.09 19.31
CA PRO A 179 -22.79 45.40 17.99
C PRO A 179 -23.53 46.04 16.75
N GLU A 180 -23.54 45.29 15.62
CA GLU A 180 -24.43 45.33 14.41
C GLU A 180 -24.35 46.54 13.42
N LYS A 181 -24.54 46.48 12.08
CA LYS A 181 -25.14 45.54 11.10
C LYS A 181 -24.66 45.87 9.65
N PRO A 182 -24.89 45.02 8.62
CA PRO A 182 -24.31 45.10 7.26
C PRO A 182 -25.30 45.54 6.16
N ALA A 183 -24.80 45.92 4.97
CA ALA A 183 -25.57 46.00 3.72
C ALA A 183 -24.68 45.93 2.45
N PRO A 184 -25.21 45.52 1.26
CA PRO A 184 -24.50 44.71 0.25
C PRO A 184 -24.20 45.40 -1.11
N LYS A 185 -23.34 44.76 -1.93
CA LYS A 185 -23.11 44.92 -3.40
C LYS A 185 -24.39 44.54 -4.22
N PRO A 186 -24.56 44.75 -5.57
CA PRO A 186 -23.56 44.81 -6.68
C PRO A 186 -23.89 45.83 -7.82
N THR A 187 -23.02 46.13 -8.81
CA THR A 187 -22.94 45.45 -10.13
C THR A 187 -21.87 46.07 -11.04
N PRO A 188 -21.33 45.31 -12.03
CA PRO A 188 -20.13 45.65 -12.80
C PRO A 188 -20.44 46.23 -14.21
N LYS A 189 -19.49 47.00 -14.77
CA LYS A 189 -19.51 47.41 -16.18
C LYS A 189 -18.16 47.15 -16.86
N ALA A 190 -18.29 46.77 -18.13
CA ALA A 190 -17.32 46.15 -19.04
C ALA A 190 -16.04 46.93 -19.32
N SER A 191 -14.98 46.19 -19.67
CA SER A 191 -13.78 46.70 -20.32
C SER A 191 -13.31 45.70 -21.39
N GLU A 192 -13.26 46.16 -22.63
CA GLU A 192 -12.56 45.54 -23.77
C GLU A 192 -11.13 46.15 -23.85
N PRO A 193 -10.10 45.42 -24.31
CA PRO A 193 -8.69 45.84 -24.16
C PRO A 193 -8.06 46.39 -25.45
N GLU A 194 -7.17 47.37 -25.31
CA GLU A 194 -6.24 47.80 -26.36
C GLU A 194 -4.77 47.78 -25.89
N GLU A 195 -3.91 47.70 -26.91
CA GLU A 195 -2.54 47.21 -27.00
C GLU A 195 -1.38 48.10 -26.45
N LYS A 196 -0.25 47.41 -26.19
CA LYS A 196 1.16 47.77 -26.50
C LYS A 196 1.87 48.93 -25.76
N LYS A 197 2.92 48.59 -24.98
CA LYS A 197 4.36 48.72 -25.34
C LYS A 197 5.29 48.53 -24.11
N ALA A 198 6.36 47.76 -24.31
CA ALA A 198 7.54 47.70 -23.43
C ALA A 198 8.42 48.97 -23.61
N PRO A 199 9.40 49.27 -22.72
CA PRO A 199 10.69 48.57 -22.79
C PRO A 199 11.45 48.33 -21.46
N LYS A 200 12.45 47.45 -21.62
CA LYS A 200 13.46 46.84 -20.75
C LYS A 200 14.50 47.82 -20.17
N VAL A 201 14.98 47.58 -18.94
CA VAL A 201 16.37 47.88 -18.51
C VAL A 201 16.89 46.79 -17.58
N GLU A 202 18.12 46.37 -17.86
CA GLU A 202 18.90 45.29 -17.25
C GLU A 202 19.46 45.67 -15.87
N THR A 203 19.66 44.68 -14.99
CA THR A 203 20.73 44.77 -13.99
C THR A 203 21.24 43.38 -13.61
N THR A 204 22.55 43.30 -13.70
CA THR A 204 23.51 42.20 -13.51
C THR A 204 23.40 41.52 -12.14
N THR A 205 23.39 40.18 -12.10
CA THR A 205 23.56 39.40 -10.86
C THR A 205 24.92 38.73 -10.84
N LYS A 206 25.61 38.92 -9.71
CA LYS A 206 26.99 38.52 -9.41
C LYS A 206 27.00 37.11 -8.84
N GLU A 207 27.86 36.26 -9.39
CA GLU A 207 28.01 34.84 -9.06
C GLU A 207 28.89 34.63 -7.80
N LYS A 208 28.53 33.68 -6.91
CA LYS A 208 29.41 33.15 -5.85
C LYS A 208 29.18 31.63 -5.68
N PRO A 209 30.24 30.82 -5.43
CA PRO A 209 30.26 29.38 -5.76
C PRO A 209 29.61 28.48 -4.72
N LYS A 210 29.02 27.37 -5.19
CA LYS A 210 28.36 26.32 -4.40
C LYS A 210 29.32 25.15 -4.15
N ALA A 211 29.50 24.76 -2.88
CA ALA A 211 30.14 23.50 -2.49
C ALA A 211 29.18 22.30 -2.66
N PRO A 212 29.67 21.06 -2.80
CA PRO A 212 28.93 19.96 -3.42
C PRO A 212 27.95 19.26 -2.47
N ALA A 213 26.75 18.95 -2.97
CA ALA A 213 25.76 18.09 -2.32
C ALA A 213 26.03 16.59 -2.64
N PRO A 214 25.68 15.66 -1.74
CA PRO A 214 25.94 14.23 -1.88
C PRO A 214 25.14 13.55 -3.01
N GLN A 215 25.75 12.53 -3.60
CA GLN A 215 25.32 11.84 -4.82
C GLN A 215 23.97 11.12 -4.66
N SER A 216 23.00 11.50 -5.49
CA SER A 216 21.79 10.73 -5.76
C SER A 216 22.12 9.51 -6.63
N SER A 217 21.48 8.39 -6.33
CA SER A 217 21.47 7.17 -7.14
C SER A 217 21.06 7.46 -8.60
N PRO A 218 21.59 6.72 -9.59
CA PRO A 218 21.43 7.05 -11.00
C PRO A 218 19.96 6.93 -11.43
N SER A 219 19.30 8.08 -11.58
CA SER A 219 18.03 8.19 -12.29
C SER A 219 18.28 7.90 -13.77
N GLU A 220 17.53 6.96 -14.33
CA GLU A 220 17.56 6.63 -15.75
C GLU A 220 17.32 7.91 -16.59
N PRO A 221 18.05 8.13 -17.71
CA PRO A 221 17.92 9.34 -18.51
C PRO A 221 16.49 9.52 -19.01
N GLN A 222 15.80 10.56 -18.54
CA GLN A 222 14.51 10.93 -19.10
C GLN A 222 14.74 11.48 -20.51
N LEU A 223 14.35 10.68 -21.51
CA LEU A 223 14.28 11.14 -22.89
C LEU A 223 13.38 12.39 -22.96
N PRO A 224 13.75 13.41 -23.76
CA PRO A 224 12.90 14.58 -23.96
C PRO A 224 11.53 14.11 -24.47
N PRO A 225 10.42 14.74 -24.01
CA PRO A 225 9.09 14.35 -24.44
C PRO A 225 9.02 14.38 -25.97
N LYS A 226 8.69 13.25 -26.60
CA LYS A 226 8.46 13.24 -28.05
C LYS A 226 7.23 14.11 -28.33
N GLU A 227 7.22 14.84 -29.44
CA GLU A 227 6.15 15.80 -29.82
C GLU A 227 4.73 15.21 -29.88
N ARG A 228 4.57 13.89 -29.78
CA ARG A 228 3.29 13.16 -29.74
C ARG A 228 2.96 12.55 -28.37
N GLU A 229 3.65 12.93 -27.31
CA GLU A 229 3.41 12.43 -25.94
C GLU A 229 2.58 13.43 -25.13
N ARG A 230 1.40 12.99 -24.65
CA ARG A 230 0.58 13.75 -23.70
C ARG A 230 0.75 13.18 -22.30
N ARG A 231 1.35 13.95 -21.39
CA ARG A 231 1.42 13.60 -19.96
C ARG A 231 0.11 14.00 -19.27
N VAL A 232 -0.56 13.04 -18.64
CA VAL A 232 -1.76 13.28 -17.80
C VAL A 232 -1.45 12.81 -16.38
N PRO A 233 -1.52 13.68 -15.36
CA PRO A 233 -1.25 13.28 -13.98
C PRO A 233 -2.33 12.31 -13.47
N MET A 234 -1.93 11.30 -12.72
CA MET A 234 -2.88 10.38 -12.06
C MET A 234 -3.70 11.11 -10.99
N THR A 235 -5.00 10.85 -10.96
CA THR A 235 -5.87 11.30 -9.87
C THR A 235 -5.45 10.65 -8.54
N ARG A 236 -5.76 11.30 -7.41
CA ARG A 236 -5.43 10.78 -6.06
C ARG A 236 -6.00 9.37 -5.85
N ILE A 237 -7.25 9.14 -6.26
CA ILE A 237 -7.90 7.82 -6.20
C ILE A 237 -7.12 6.79 -7.00
N ARG A 238 -6.73 7.13 -8.24
CA ARG A 238 -5.98 6.21 -9.11
C ARG A 238 -4.61 5.86 -8.53
N LYS A 239 -3.92 6.81 -7.89
CA LYS A 239 -2.65 6.55 -7.18
C LYS A 239 -2.86 5.56 -6.03
N ARG A 240 -3.84 5.79 -5.15
CA ARG A 240 -4.14 4.88 -4.02
C ARG A 240 -4.51 3.47 -4.48
N VAL A 241 -5.33 3.35 -5.52
CA VAL A 241 -5.68 2.04 -6.10
C VAL A 241 -4.45 1.34 -6.68
N ALA A 242 -3.57 2.07 -7.37
CA ALA A 242 -2.36 1.50 -7.94
C ALA A 242 -1.41 0.98 -6.85
N THR A 243 -1.18 1.75 -5.79
CA THR A 243 -0.40 1.33 -4.62
C THR A 243 -0.99 0.07 -4.01
N ARG A 244 -2.29 0.09 -3.65
CA ARG A 244 -2.99 -1.07 -3.06
C ARG A 244 -2.94 -2.34 -3.91
N LEU A 245 -3.08 -2.22 -5.24
CA LEU A 245 -2.98 -3.36 -6.16
C LEU A 245 -1.56 -3.92 -6.19
N LYS A 246 -0.55 -3.06 -6.17
CA LYS A 246 0.85 -3.49 -6.17
C LYS A 246 1.24 -4.11 -4.84
N ASP A 247 0.77 -3.56 -3.72
CA ASP A 247 0.96 -4.13 -2.39
C ASP A 247 0.35 -5.52 -2.30
N SER A 248 -0.86 -5.71 -2.85
CA SER A 248 -1.49 -7.02 -2.96
C SER A 248 -0.59 -8.02 -3.70
N GLN A 249 -0.11 -7.67 -4.89
CA GLN A 249 0.79 -8.54 -5.66
C GLN A 249 2.12 -8.84 -4.96
N ASN A 250 2.65 -7.90 -4.18
CA ASN A 250 3.90 -8.10 -3.46
C ASN A 250 3.70 -8.92 -2.17
N THR A 251 2.49 -8.90 -1.59
CA THR A 251 2.16 -9.56 -0.33
C THR A 251 1.74 -11.01 -0.55
N TYR A 252 0.82 -11.26 -1.48
CA TYR A 252 0.23 -12.59 -1.69
C TYR A 252 1.03 -13.41 -2.68
N ALA A 253 1.23 -14.70 -2.39
CA ALA A 253 1.75 -15.64 -3.37
C ALA A 253 0.60 -16.08 -4.29
N MET A 254 0.19 -15.20 -5.20
CA MET A 254 -1.01 -15.42 -6.00
C MET A 254 -0.85 -16.59 -6.99
N LEU A 255 -1.72 -17.59 -6.87
CA LEU A 255 -1.92 -18.61 -7.90
C LEU A 255 -3.35 -18.55 -8.40
N THR A 256 -3.56 -18.79 -9.71
CA THR A 256 -4.91 -18.85 -10.29
C THR A 256 -5.19 -20.22 -10.89
N THR A 257 -6.33 -20.79 -10.52
CA THR A 257 -6.88 -22.02 -11.11
C THR A 257 -8.14 -21.71 -11.89
N PHE A 258 -8.41 -22.48 -12.94
CA PHE A 258 -9.53 -22.25 -13.85
C PHE A 258 -10.38 -23.51 -14.01
N ASN A 259 -11.69 -23.33 -14.08
CA ASN A 259 -12.64 -24.36 -14.46
C ASN A 259 -13.61 -23.81 -15.51
N GLU A 260 -14.08 -24.69 -16.38
CA GLU A 260 -15.20 -24.41 -17.28
C GLU A 260 -16.51 -24.88 -16.62
N VAL A 261 -17.58 -24.13 -16.82
CA VAL A 261 -18.91 -24.38 -16.24
C VAL A 261 -19.95 -24.34 -17.36
N ASP A 262 -20.78 -25.37 -17.45
CA ASP A 262 -21.97 -25.37 -18.31
C ASP A 262 -23.12 -24.61 -17.64
N MET A 263 -23.55 -23.52 -18.28
CA MET A 263 -24.60 -22.64 -17.78
C MET A 263 -26.02 -23.10 -18.14
N SER A 264 -26.17 -24.20 -18.90
CA SER A 264 -27.45 -24.66 -19.46
C SER A 264 -28.56 -24.75 -18.41
N ASN A 265 -28.29 -25.43 -17.29
CA ASN A 265 -29.30 -25.73 -16.29
C ASN A 265 -29.66 -24.49 -15.44
N LEU A 266 -28.68 -23.66 -15.10
CA LEU A 266 -28.94 -22.41 -14.38
C LEU A 266 -29.72 -21.41 -15.26
N MET A 267 -29.38 -21.32 -16.56
CA MET A 267 -30.12 -20.49 -17.51
C MET A 267 -31.54 -21.00 -17.71
N LYS A 268 -31.73 -22.32 -17.77
CA LYS A 268 -33.06 -22.94 -17.86
C LYS A 268 -33.90 -22.65 -16.61
N LEU A 269 -33.34 -22.85 -15.41
CA LEU A 269 -34.00 -22.52 -14.15
C LEU A 269 -34.45 -21.05 -14.13
N ARG A 270 -33.59 -20.13 -14.57
CA ARG A 270 -33.95 -18.72 -14.68
C ARG A 270 -35.07 -18.50 -15.69
N ALA A 271 -35.02 -19.14 -16.85
CA ALA A 271 -36.05 -19.00 -17.88
C ALA A 271 -37.42 -19.50 -17.41
N ASP A 272 -37.45 -20.62 -16.69
CA ASP A 272 -38.68 -21.27 -16.22
C ASP A 272 -39.35 -20.46 -15.09
N TYR A 273 -38.58 -19.82 -14.21
CA TYR A 273 -39.11 -19.18 -12.98
C TYR A 273 -38.98 -17.66 -12.90
N LYS A 274 -38.34 -16.98 -13.87
CA LYS A 274 -38.10 -15.52 -13.80
C LYS A 274 -39.36 -14.69 -13.52
N ASP A 275 -40.49 -15.04 -14.12
CA ASP A 275 -41.70 -14.21 -14.07
C ASP A 275 -42.43 -14.41 -12.73
N ALA A 276 -42.60 -15.68 -12.32
CA ALA A 276 -43.12 -16.03 -11.00
C ALA A 276 -42.24 -15.49 -9.85
N PHE A 277 -40.92 -15.45 -10.04
CA PHE A 277 -39.99 -14.90 -9.06
C PHE A 277 -40.16 -13.39 -8.90
N VAL A 278 -40.32 -12.66 -10.01
CA VAL A 278 -40.59 -11.22 -9.99
C VAL A 278 -41.94 -10.94 -9.34
N GLU A 279 -42.98 -11.70 -9.67
CA GLU A 279 -44.32 -11.54 -9.09
C GLU A 279 -44.30 -11.73 -7.56
N ARG A 280 -43.60 -12.76 -7.07
CA ARG A 280 -43.54 -13.07 -5.64
C ARG A 280 -42.62 -12.13 -4.83
N HIS A 281 -41.48 -11.75 -5.39
CA HIS A 281 -40.42 -11.08 -4.63
C HIS A 281 -40.17 -9.63 -5.03
N GLY A 282 -40.75 -9.16 -6.14
CA GLY A 282 -40.58 -7.80 -6.66
C GLY A 282 -39.17 -7.52 -7.22
N VAL A 283 -38.37 -8.55 -7.49
CA VAL A 283 -36.99 -8.41 -7.98
C VAL A 283 -36.71 -9.43 -9.10
N LYS A 284 -35.88 -9.06 -10.07
CA LYS A 284 -35.50 -9.95 -11.18
C LYS A 284 -34.58 -11.06 -10.69
N LEU A 285 -34.83 -12.28 -11.14
CA LEU A 285 -33.92 -13.41 -10.91
C LEU A 285 -32.67 -13.24 -11.79
N GLY A 286 -31.55 -12.91 -11.15
CA GLY A 286 -30.23 -12.83 -11.77
C GLY A 286 -29.50 -14.17 -11.76
N LEU A 287 -28.36 -14.22 -12.44
CA LEU A 287 -27.45 -15.37 -12.34
C LEU A 287 -26.51 -15.25 -11.13
N MET A 288 -26.25 -14.02 -10.66
CA MET A 288 -25.31 -13.74 -9.58
C MET A 288 -25.73 -14.39 -8.26
N SER A 289 -27.02 -14.37 -7.92
CA SER A 289 -27.51 -15.08 -6.73
C SER A 289 -27.18 -16.58 -6.75
N GLY A 290 -27.24 -17.22 -7.92
CA GLY A 290 -26.79 -18.60 -8.12
C GLY A 290 -25.31 -18.80 -7.80
N PHE A 291 -24.43 -17.92 -8.29
CA PHE A 291 -22.99 -17.99 -8.00
C PHE A 291 -22.67 -17.67 -6.55
N ILE A 292 -23.34 -16.69 -5.95
CA ILE A 292 -23.16 -16.34 -4.53
C ILE A 292 -23.57 -17.53 -3.66
N LYS A 293 -24.71 -18.18 -3.95
CA LYS A 293 -25.12 -19.38 -3.21
C LYS A 293 -24.20 -20.57 -3.44
N ALA A 294 -23.71 -20.77 -4.66
CA ALA A 294 -22.71 -21.79 -4.94
C ALA A 294 -21.39 -21.52 -4.19
N ALA A 295 -20.94 -20.26 -4.14
CA ALA A 295 -19.74 -19.86 -3.41
C ALA A 295 -19.91 -20.04 -1.90
N VAL A 296 -21.06 -19.64 -1.33
CA VAL A 296 -21.40 -19.89 0.08
C VAL A 296 -21.30 -21.38 0.39
N ASN A 297 -21.97 -22.23 -0.39
CA ASN A 297 -21.94 -23.68 -0.17
C ASN A 297 -20.51 -24.23 -0.27
N ALA A 298 -19.72 -23.75 -1.24
CA ALA A 298 -18.33 -24.15 -1.38
C ALA A 298 -17.44 -23.67 -0.21
N LEU A 299 -17.66 -22.47 0.31
CA LEU A 299 -16.93 -21.94 1.49
C LEU A 299 -17.23 -22.74 2.75
N GLN A 300 -18.47 -23.18 2.94
CA GLN A 300 -18.85 -24.05 4.08
C GLN A 300 -18.11 -25.39 4.06
N HIS A 301 -17.74 -25.89 2.88
CA HIS A 301 -16.98 -27.14 2.73
C HIS A 301 -15.47 -26.93 2.71
N GLN A 302 -15.01 -25.74 2.33
CA GLN A 302 -13.59 -25.36 2.27
C GLN A 302 -13.36 -24.06 3.07
N PRO A 303 -13.46 -24.11 4.41
CA PRO A 303 -13.39 -22.91 5.26
C PRO A 303 -12.03 -22.20 5.19
N ILE A 304 -10.96 -22.91 4.83
CA ILE A 304 -9.62 -22.34 4.62
C ILE A 304 -9.60 -21.23 3.56
N ILE A 305 -10.51 -21.25 2.59
CA ILE A 305 -10.60 -20.22 1.56
C ILE A 305 -11.15 -18.91 2.12
N ASN A 306 -11.93 -18.99 3.21
CA ASN A 306 -12.46 -17.83 3.92
C ASN A 306 -11.48 -17.29 4.98
N ALA A 307 -10.40 -18.02 5.25
CA ALA A 307 -9.41 -17.68 6.27
C ALA A 307 -8.39 -16.65 5.75
N VAL A 308 -7.68 -15.98 6.67
CA VAL A 308 -6.62 -15.01 6.35
C VAL A 308 -5.40 -15.20 7.23
N ILE A 309 -4.26 -14.75 6.74
CA ILE A 309 -3.03 -14.66 7.52
C ILE A 309 -3.03 -13.31 8.27
N ASP A 310 -2.78 -13.35 9.57
CA ASP A 310 -2.56 -12.16 10.41
C ASP A 310 -1.33 -12.40 11.29
N GLY A 311 -0.22 -11.72 10.97
CA GLY A 311 1.08 -12.01 11.58
C GLY A 311 1.51 -13.46 11.34
N ASP A 312 1.70 -14.21 12.44
CA ASP A 312 2.06 -15.62 12.43
C ASP A 312 0.84 -16.56 12.54
N ASP A 313 -0.36 -16.01 12.68
CA ASP A 313 -1.60 -16.75 12.88
C ASP A 313 -2.45 -16.83 11.60
N ILE A 314 -3.27 -17.88 11.53
CA ILE A 314 -4.32 -18.04 10.52
C ILE A 314 -5.67 -17.83 11.19
N ILE A 315 -6.38 -16.78 10.79
CA ILE A 315 -7.72 -16.47 11.28
C ILE A 315 -8.75 -17.11 10.35
N TYR A 316 -9.46 -18.12 10.86
CA TYR A 316 -10.66 -18.65 10.22
C TYR A 316 -11.86 -17.77 10.54
N ARG A 317 -12.70 -17.52 9.53
CA ARG A 317 -13.92 -16.73 9.67
C ARG A 317 -15.12 -17.63 9.41
N ASP A 318 -16.00 -17.73 10.40
CA ASP A 318 -17.21 -18.55 10.30
C ASP A 318 -18.35 -17.82 9.56
N TYR A 319 -18.30 -16.49 9.52
CA TYR A 319 -19.25 -15.67 8.76
C TYR A 319 -18.80 -15.53 7.30
N ILE A 320 -19.77 -15.47 6.38
CA ILE A 320 -19.52 -15.38 4.95
C ILE A 320 -20.02 -14.05 4.42
N ASP A 321 -19.09 -13.13 4.18
CA ASP A 321 -19.37 -11.82 3.60
C ASP A 321 -18.82 -11.75 2.17
N ILE A 322 -19.69 -11.57 1.19
CA ILE A 322 -19.31 -11.60 -0.22
C ILE A 322 -19.21 -10.18 -0.77
N SER A 323 -17.99 -9.79 -1.11
CA SER A 323 -17.66 -8.59 -1.85
C SER A 323 -18.03 -8.75 -3.33
N ILE A 324 -18.73 -7.80 -3.93
CA ILE A 324 -19.11 -7.84 -5.36
C ILE A 324 -18.52 -6.65 -6.08
N ALA A 325 -17.69 -6.92 -7.08
CA ALA A 325 -17.11 -5.85 -7.89
C ALA A 325 -18.15 -5.25 -8.84
N VAL A 326 -18.40 -3.94 -8.72
CA VAL A 326 -19.34 -3.19 -9.56
C VAL A 326 -18.57 -2.11 -10.32
N GLY A 327 -18.62 -2.15 -11.65
CA GLY A 327 -18.03 -1.11 -12.49
C GLY A 327 -18.94 0.11 -12.58
N THR A 328 -18.38 1.29 -12.33
CA THR A 328 -19.06 2.59 -12.42
C THR A 328 -18.28 3.50 -13.38
N PRO A 329 -18.86 4.62 -13.87
CA PRO A 329 -18.13 5.59 -14.67
C PRO A 329 -16.90 6.20 -13.98
N LYS A 330 -16.90 6.24 -12.64
CA LYS A 330 -15.79 6.75 -11.82
C LYS A 330 -14.72 5.69 -11.53
N GLY A 331 -14.97 4.44 -11.87
CA GLY A 331 -14.06 3.31 -11.63
C GLY A 331 -14.76 2.12 -10.97
N LEU A 332 -13.95 1.24 -10.40
CA LEU A 332 -14.43 0.03 -9.72
C LEU A 332 -14.72 0.32 -8.25
N VAL A 333 -15.89 -0.10 -7.77
CA VAL A 333 -16.24 -0.11 -6.35
C VAL A 333 -16.64 -1.53 -5.95
N VAL A 334 -16.43 -1.87 -4.68
CA VAL A 334 -16.61 -3.24 -4.18
C VAL A 334 -17.46 -3.23 -2.91
N PRO A 335 -18.79 -3.10 -3.03
CA PRO A 335 -19.71 -3.28 -1.91
C PRO A 335 -19.70 -4.72 -1.36
N VAL A 336 -20.15 -4.89 -0.12
CA VAL A 336 -20.14 -6.16 0.63
C VAL A 336 -21.56 -6.59 0.99
N ILE A 337 -21.94 -7.79 0.57
CA ILE A 337 -23.13 -8.50 1.06
C ILE A 337 -22.74 -9.23 2.33
N ARG A 338 -23.31 -8.82 3.47
CA ARG A 338 -23.03 -9.39 4.78
C ARG A 338 -23.82 -10.67 5.01
N ASN A 339 -23.27 -11.68 5.69
CA ASN A 339 -23.97 -12.90 6.09
C ASN A 339 -24.72 -13.57 4.92
N ALA A 340 -24.05 -13.72 3.77
CA ALA A 340 -24.63 -14.22 2.53
C ALA A 340 -25.15 -15.68 2.65
N ASP A 341 -24.67 -16.41 3.66
CA ASP A 341 -25.13 -17.73 4.05
C ASP A 341 -26.60 -17.72 4.50
N THR A 342 -27.01 -16.71 5.27
CA THR A 342 -28.37 -16.61 5.83
C THR A 342 -29.42 -16.11 4.84
N MET A 343 -29.01 -15.48 3.74
CA MET A 343 -29.92 -14.85 2.78
C MET A 343 -30.60 -15.84 1.84
N ASN A 344 -31.78 -15.55 1.31
CA ASN A 344 -32.30 -16.28 0.16
C ASN A 344 -31.88 -15.62 -1.17
N PHE A 345 -32.25 -16.23 -2.31
CA PHE A 345 -31.95 -15.67 -3.64
C PHE A 345 -32.52 -14.26 -3.84
N ALA A 346 -33.73 -13.98 -3.34
CA ALA A 346 -34.38 -12.69 -3.50
C ALA A 346 -33.69 -11.59 -2.69
N ASP A 347 -33.25 -11.91 -1.47
CA ASP A 347 -32.52 -10.96 -0.62
C ASP A 347 -31.18 -10.58 -1.24
N ILE A 348 -30.45 -11.57 -1.77
CA ILE A 348 -29.20 -11.35 -2.51
C ILE A 348 -29.45 -10.43 -3.72
N GLU A 349 -30.43 -10.74 -4.56
CA GLU A 349 -30.73 -9.92 -5.75
C GLU A 349 -31.19 -8.50 -5.38
N LYS A 350 -31.95 -8.34 -4.28
CA LYS A 350 -32.35 -7.01 -3.77
C LYS A 350 -31.15 -6.21 -3.30
N GLN A 351 -30.21 -6.83 -2.59
CA GLN A 351 -28.99 -6.16 -2.16
C GLN A 351 -28.11 -5.78 -3.33
N ILE A 352 -27.90 -6.67 -4.30
CA ILE A 352 -27.14 -6.39 -5.52
C ILE A 352 -27.74 -5.18 -6.25
N ASN A 353 -29.06 -5.15 -6.44
CA ASN A 353 -29.73 -4.03 -7.10
C ASN A 353 -29.60 -2.72 -6.30
N THR A 354 -29.65 -2.78 -4.98
CA THR A 354 -29.48 -1.61 -4.11
C THR A 354 -28.07 -1.06 -4.23
N PHE A 355 -27.05 -1.92 -4.12
CA PHE A 355 -25.67 -1.52 -4.26
C PHE A 355 -25.33 -1.05 -5.68
N ALA A 356 -25.88 -1.67 -6.72
CA ALA A 356 -25.71 -1.19 -8.09
C ALA A 356 -26.26 0.23 -8.27
N LYS A 357 -27.42 0.55 -7.69
CA LYS A 357 -27.98 1.91 -7.72
C LYS A 357 -27.10 2.89 -6.95
N LYS A 358 -26.68 2.55 -5.72
CA LYS A 358 -25.80 3.39 -4.90
C LYS A 358 -24.43 3.60 -5.54
N ALA A 359 -23.85 2.56 -6.14
CA ALA A 359 -22.58 2.62 -6.85
C ALA A 359 -22.64 3.60 -8.03
N ASN A 360 -23.67 3.49 -8.87
CA ASN A 360 -23.87 4.40 -9.99
C ASN A 360 -24.17 5.84 -9.54
N ALA A 361 -24.88 6.02 -8.43
CA ALA A 361 -25.11 7.33 -7.82
C ALA A 361 -23.87 7.89 -7.10
N GLY A 362 -22.87 7.05 -6.79
CA GLY A 362 -21.70 7.42 -6.01
C GLY A 362 -22.01 7.68 -4.52
N THR A 363 -23.05 7.04 -3.98
CA THR A 363 -23.53 7.22 -2.60
C THR A 363 -23.25 6.02 -1.69
N LEU A 364 -22.37 5.10 -2.12
CA LEU A 364 -21.89 4.01 -1.27
C LEU A 364 -21.08 4.57 -0.09
N SER A 365 -21.44 4.12 1.11
CA SER A 365 -20.67 4.41 2.31
C SER A 365 -19.39 3.58 2.38
N ILE A 366 -18.43 4.02 3.20
CA ILE A 366 -17.17 3.28 3.42
C ILE A 366 -17.46 1.92 4.08
N ASP A 367 -18.39 1.87 5.03
CA ASP A 367 -18.75 0.65 5.77
C ASP A 367 -19.34 -0.43 4.87
N GLU A 368 -20.09 -0.01 3.83
CA GLU A 368 -20.63 -0.91 2.80
C GLU A 368 -19.54 -1.51 1.91
N MET A 369 -18.33 -0.93 1.87
CA MET A 369 -17.21 -1.42 1.04
C MET A 369 -16.12 -2.13 1.86
N ALA A 370 -16.18 -2.09 3.19
CA ALA A 370 -15.16 -2.66 4.06
C ALA A 370 -15.50 -4.08 4.52
N GLY A 371 -14.49 -4.91 4.79
CA GLY A 371 -14.64 -6.12 5.62
C GLY A 371 -15.30 -7.35 4.98
N GLY A 372 -15.42 -7.42 3.65
CA GLY A 372 -15.82 -8.68 3.00
C GLY A 372 -14.74 -9.77 3.13
N THR A 373 -15.13 -11.04 3.04
CA THR A 373 -14.24 -12.19 3.22
C THR A 373 -13.84 -12.87 1.90
N LEU A 374 -14.72 -12.88 0.90
CA LEU A 374 -14.45 -13.34 -0.47
C LEU A 374 -14.93 -12.30 -1.48
N THR A 375 -14.14 -12.01 -2.52
CA THR A 375 -14.59 -11.16 -3.64
C THR A 375 -15.05 -11.98 -4.82
N ILE A 376 -16.17 -11.60 -5.43
CA ILE A 376 -16.61 -12.04 -6.74
C ILE A 376 -16.52 -10.86 -7.72
N SER A 377 -15.81 -11.06 -8.81
CA SER A 377 -15.64 -10.08 -9.88
C SER A 377 -16.12 -10.65 -11.21
N ASN A 378 -17.08 -9.98 -11.84
CA ASN A 378 -17.64 -10.41 -13.12
C ASN A 378 -17.10 -9.56 -14.26
N GLY A 379 -16.05 -10.03 -14.93
CA GLY A 379 -15.52 -9.43 -16.15
C GLY A 379 -16.31 -9.81 -17.40
N GLY A 380 -17.18 -10.82 -17.31
CA GLY A 380 -17.99 -11.32 -18.43
C GLY A 380 -18.98 -10.30 -18.98
N VAL A 381 -19.44 -9.37 -18.16
CA VAL A 381 -20.29 -8.24 -18.61
C VAL A 381 -19.58 -7.32 -19.61
N TYR A 382 -18.25 -7.33 -19.62
CA TYR A 382 -17.41 -6.58 -20.56
C TYR A 382 -16.85 -7.45 -21.70
N GLY A 383 -17.32 -8.70 -21.82
CA GLY A 383 -16.85 -9.65 -22.83
C GLY A 383 -15.53 -10.34 -22.49
N SER A 384 -15.01 -10.21 -21.27
CA SER A 384 -13.78 -10.90 -20.86
C SER A 384 -13.96 -12.41 -20.94
N LEU A 385 -13.10 -13.08 -21.71
CA LEU A 385 -13.13 -14.54 -21.89
C LEU A 385 -12.52 -15.28 -20.70
N LEU A 386 -11.37 -14.79 -20.24
CA LEU A 386 -10.56 -15.40 -19.18
C LEU A 386 -9.61 -14.32 -18.64
N SER A 387 -9.42 -14.28 -17.32
CA SER A 387 -8.55 -13.35 -16.63
C SER A 387 -8.16 -13.88 -15.25
N THR A 388 -7.04 -13.39 -14.74
CA THR A 388 -6.53 -13.66 -13.39
C THR A 388 -6.84 -12.45 -12.50
N PRO A 389 -7.95 -12.47 -11.74
CA PRO A 389 -8.28 -11.35 -10.86
C PRO A 389 -7.23 -11.15 -9.76
N ILE A 390 -6.99 -9.90 -9.37
CA ILE A 390 -6.06 -9.57 -8.27
C ILE A 390 -6.84 -9.58 -6.96
N ILE A 391 -6.32 -10.29 -5.95
CA ILE A 391 -6.93 -10.38 -4.61
C ILE A 391 -7.13 -8.97 -4.03
N ASN A 392 -8.28 -8.73 -3.41
CA ASN A 392 -8.55 -7.51 -2.67
C ASN A 392 -8.15 -7.68 -1.20
N PRO A 393 -7.04 -7.07 -0.72
CA PRO A 393 -6.62 -7.21 0.67
C PRO A 393 -7.73 -6.73 1.64
N PRO A 394 -7.87 -7.33 2.83
CA PRO A 394 -7.06 -8.39 3.43
C PRO A 394 -7.57 -9.82 3.12
N GLN A 395 -8.34 -10.01 2.05
CA GLN A 395 -8.91 -11.34 1.73
C GLN A 395 -7.83 -12.29 1.19
N SER A 396 -8.10 -13.60 1.23
CA SER A 396 -7.18 -14.62 0.71
C SER A 396 -7.55 -15.14 -0.68
N ALA A 397 -8.73 -14.81 -1.20
CA ALA A 397 -9.18 -15.30 -2.49
C ALA A 397 -10.12 -14.34 -3.21
N ILE A 398 -10.19 -14.48 -4.54
CA ILE A 398 -11.12 -13.77 -5.43
C ILE A 398 -11.58 -14.70 -6.54
N LEU A 399 -12.89 -14.75 -6.76
CA LEU A 399 -13.55 -15.50 -7.83
C LEU A 399 -13.83 -14.59 -9.03
N GLY A 400 -13.19 -14.87 -10.15
CA GLY A 400 -13.41 -14.24 -11.45
C GLY A 400 -14.45 -15.00 -12.27
N MET A 401 -15.52 -14.30 -12.68
CA MET A 401 -16.52 -14.79 -13.62
C MET A 401 -16.33 -14.12 -14.98
N HIS A 402 -16.48 -14.91 -16.05
CA HIS A 402 -16.20 -14.48 -17.42
C HIS A 402 -17.44 -14.56 -18.32
N SER A 403 -17.27 -14.27 -19.61
CA SER A 403 -18.35 -14.26 -20.58
C SER A 403 -18.92 -15.67 -20.81
N ILE A 404 -20.24 -15.73 -20.94
CA ILE A 404 -20.96 -16.94 -21.33
C ILE A 404 -20.96 -16.98 -22.86
N VAL A 405 -20.34 -18.01 -23.44
CA VAL A 405 -20.21 -18.15 -24.89
C VAL A 405 -20.69 -19.54 -25.30
N SER A 406 -21.50 -19.60 -26.36
CA SER A 406 -21.93 -20.89 -26.92
C SER A 406 -20.74 -21.59 -27.57
N ARG A 407 -20.41 -22.80 -27.09
CA ARG A 407 -19.30 -23.63 -27.60
C ARG A 407 -19.78 -25.05 -27.89
N PRO A 408 -19.19 -25.75 -28.87
CA PRO A 408 -19.47 -27.16 -29.08
C PRO A 408 -18.92 -27.98 -27.90
N ALA A 409 -19.78 -28.75 -27.25
CA ALA A 409 -19.43 -29.66 -26.16
C ALA A 409 -19.97 -31.07 -26.45
N VAL A 410 -19.21 -32.10 -26.06
CA VAL A 410 -19.64 -33.49 -26.22
C VAL A 410 -20.46 -33.90 -25.01
N VAL A 411 -21.75 -34.15 -25.20
CA VAL A 411 -22.67 -34.63 -24.15
C VAL A 411 -23.29 -35.94 -24.61
N GLY A 412 -23.07 -37.02 -23.85
CA GLY A 412 -23.57 -38.34 -24.21
C GLY A 412 -23.06 -38.85 -25.57
N GLY A 413 -21.84 -38.46 -25.96
CA GLY A 413 -21.23 -38.84 -27.24
C GLY A 413 -21.66 -37.99 -28.45
N VAL A 414 -22.53 -37.00 -28.27
CA VAL A 414 -22.99 -36.09 -29.34
C VAL A 414 -22.45 -34.69 -29.12
N VAL A 415 -21.98 -34.05 -30.19
CA VAL A 415 -21.56 -32.64 -30.15
C VAL A 415 -22.80 -31.75 -30.16
N VAL A 416 -23.01 -31.01 -29.07
CA VAL A 416 -24.14 -30.08 -28.90
C VAL A 416 -23.62 -28.70 -28.51
N PRO A 417 -24.27 -27.60 -28.97
CA PRO A 417 -23.93 -26.27 -28.50
C PRO A 417 -24.31 -26.10 -27.03
N ARG A 418 -23.36 -25.68 -26.20
CA ARG A 418 -23.57 -25.39 -24.77
C ARG A 418 -23.11 -23.97 -24.41
N PRO A 419 -23.86 -23.23 -23.58
CA PRO A 419 -23.41 -21.96 -23.04
C PRO A 419 -22.35 -22.21 -21.96
N LEU A 420 -21.07 -22.05 -22.32
CA LEU A 420 -19.94 -22.31 -21.43
C LEU A 420 -19.35 -21.02 -20.89
N MET A 421 -18.95 -21.03 -19.63
CA MET A 421 -18.31 -19.92 -18.94
C MET A 421 -17.05 -20.41 -18.22
N TYR A 422 -15.97 -19.63 -18.28
CA TYR A 422 -14.79 -19.87 -17.44
C TYR A 422 -14.94 -19.17 -16.09
N ILE A 423 -14.67 -19.90 -15.01
CA ILE A 423 -14.46 -19.33 -13.69
C ILE A 423 -12.99 -19.46 -13.31
N ALA A 424 -12.46 -18.43 -12.66
CA ALA A 424 -11.09 -18.37 -12.19
C ALA A 424 -11.09 -18.13 -10.68
N LEU A 425 -10.35 -18.91 -9.90
CA LEU A 425 -10.08 -18.60 -8.51
C LEU A 425 -8.62 -18.19 -8.40
N THR A 426 -8.38 -16.93 -8.04
CA THR A 426 -7.06 -16.48 -7.60
C THR A 426 -7.02 -16.50 -6.09
N TYR A 427 -6.00 -17.10 -5.52
CA TYR A 427 -5.88 -17.31 -4.08
C TYR A 427 -4.43 -17.14 -3.60
N ASP A 428 -4.28 -16.86 -2.29
CA ASP A 428 -2.98 -16.78 -1.65
C ASP A 428 -2.44 -18.19 -1.36
N HIS A 429 -1.42 -18.60 -2.12
CA HIS A 429 -0.82 -19.91 -2.00
C HIS A 429 0.02 -20.09 -0.72
N ARG A 430 0.15 -19.05 0.12
CA ARG A 430 0.74 -19.19 1.46
C ARG A 430 -0.18 -19.92 2.44
N ILE A 431 -1.51 -19.87 2.21
CA ILE A 431 -2.54 -20.43 3.11
C ILE A 431 -3.42 -21.47 2.40
N ILE A 432 -3.73 -21.27 1.12
CA ILE A 432 -4.59 -22.16 0.35
C ILE A 432 -3.73 -22.98 -0.60
N ASP A 433 -3.76 -24.30 -0.45
CA ASP A 433 -3.10 -25.23 -1.35
C ASP A 433 -3.95 -25.51 -2.59
N GLY A 434 -3.31 -26.04 -3.64
CA GLY A 434 -3.96 -26.29 -4.94
C GLY A 434 -5.14 -27.27 -4.87
N ARG A 435 -5.13 -28.21 -3.91
CA ARG A 435 -6.20 -29.20 -3.76
C ARG A 435 -7.51 -28.54 -3.30
N GLU A 436 -7.42 -27.66 -2.32
CA GLU A 436 -8.50 -26.91 -1.67
C GLU A 436 -9.12 -25.95 -2.69
N ALA A 437 -8.28 -25.23 -3.45
CA ALA A 437 -8.71 -24.37 -4.54
C ALA A 437 -9.47 -25.12 -5.64
N VAL A 438 -8.96 -26.29 -6.05
CA VAL A 438 -9.62 -27.14 -7.06
C VAL A 438 -10.94 -27.69 -6.53
N PHE A 439 -11.00 -28.16 -5.28
CA PHE A 439 -12.25 -28.64 -4.69
C PHE A 439 -13.30 -27.55 -4.57
N PHE A 440 -12.91 -26.34 -4.20
CA PHE A 440 -13.81 -25.20 -4.15
C PHE A 440 -14.38 -24.83 -5.51
N LEU A 441 -13.51 -24.67 -6.53
CA LEU A 441 -13.97 -24.36 -7.89
C LEU A 441 -14.85 -25.47 -8.46
N ARG A 442 -14.49 -26.74 -8.21
CA ARG A 442 -15.30 -27.88 -8.61
C ARG A 442 -16.66 -27.87 -7.92
N ARG A 443 -16.74 -27.55 -6.63
CA ARG A 443 -18.02 -27.45 -5.91
C ARG A 443 -18.90 -26.35 -6.49
N ILE A 444 -18.34 -25.19 -6.80
CA ILE A 444 -19.06 -24.12 -7.50
C ILE A 444 -19.56 -24.62 -8.87
N LYS A 445 -18.69 -25.24 -9.66
CA LYS A 445 -19.06 -25.83 -10.97
C LYS A 445 -20.22 -26.80 -10.82
N ASP A 446 -20.11 -27.80 -9.95
CA ASP A 446 -21.12 -28.85 -9.77
C ASP A 446 -22.47 -28.26 -9.33
N THR A 447 -22.44 -27.22 -8.50
CA THR A 447 -23.63 -26.52 -8.00
C THR A 447 -24.28 -25.63 -9.06
N VAL A 448 -23.49 -24.96 -9.90
CA VAL A 448 -24.00 -24.12 -10.98
C VAL A 448 -24.52 -24.96 -12.14
N GLU A 449 -23.83 -26.07 -12.47
CA GLU A 449 -24.27 -27.03 -13.47
C GLU A 449 -25.51 -27.80 -13.02
N ASP A 450 -25.71 -28.02 -11.72
CA ASP A 450 -26.96 -28.57 -11.16
C ASP A 450 -27.44 -27.80 -9.92
N PRO A 451 -28.24 -26.72 -10.11
CA PRO A 451 -28.72 -25.90 -9.00
C PRO A 451 -29.57 -26.64 -7.96
N ARG A 452 -30.11 -27.83 -8.30
CA ARG A 452 -30.90 -28.64 -7.37
C ARG A 452 -30.06 -29.15 -6.20
N ARG A 453 -28.74 -29.24 -6.37
CA ARG A 453 -27.79 -29.60 -5.31
C ARG A 453 -27.87 -28.67 -4.10
N LEU A 454 -28.18 -27.38 -4.32
CA LEU A 454 -28.38 -26.42 -3.23
C LEU A 454 -29.55 -26.79 -2.31
N LEU A 455 -30.57 -27.48 -2.84
CA LEU A 455 -31.75 -27.90 -2.05
C LEU A 455 -31.50 -29.22 -1.31
N LEU A 456 -30.63 -30.06 -1.85
CA LEU A 456 -30.35 -31.39 -1.34
C LEU A 456 -29.12 -31.43 -0.43
N ASP A 457 -28.32 -30.36 -0.40
CA ASP A 457 -27.06 -30.25 0.32
C ASP A 457 -26.05 -31.36 -0.07
N ILE A 458 -25.93 -31.61 -1.38
CA ILE A 458 -25.08 -32.69 -1.95
C ILE A 458 -24.05 -32.23 -2.95
#